data_AF-A0A1Q7ARX0-F1
#
_entry.id   AF-A0A1Q7ARX0-F1
#
_cell.length_a   1.000
_cell.length_b   1.000
_cell.length_c   1.000
_cell.angle_alpha   90.00
_cell.angle_beta   90.00
_cell.angle_gamma   90.00
#
_symmetry.space_group_name_H-M   'P 1'
#
loop_
_entity.id
_entity.type
_entity.pdbx_description
1 polymer ?
#
loop_
_entity_poly.entity_id
_entity_poly.type
_entity_poly.pdbx_seq_one_letter_code
_entity_poly.pdbx_strand_id
1 'polypeptide(L)'
;MSVVPQPRRSGPRLLLLAALAVLALLVAGTAVVVAWYRDAHPAPVPPAPPGYQVSVFLTADATGPDKRAIEAALPDLRPVGGIQFETRQEAWQRFKEQFKDSPDLINSTRPESLPESYRLTVPDLPAVCPALHRIRQLPGVDEVVTTDLALRTPSFARGPQPHAANC
;
A
#
# COMPACT_ATOMS: atom_id res chain seq x y z
N MET A 1 4.11 79.25 -32.33
CA MET A 1 5.05 78.32 -31.66
C MET A 1 4.20 77.15 -31.19
N SER A 2 4.13 76.05 -31.94
CA SER A 2 3.23 74.93 -31.61
C SER A 2 4.06 73.68 -31.50
N VAL A 3 4.42 73.32 -30.27
CA VAL A 3 5.10 72.06 -29.96
C VAL A 3 4.04 70.95 -30.05
N VAL A 4 4.13 70.14 -31.09
CA VAL A 4 3.36 68.89 -31.21
C VAL A 4 4.06 67.85 -30.34
N PRO A 5 3.39 67.23 -29.34
CA PRO A 5 3.99 66.16 -28.57
C PRO A 5 3.97 64.87 -29.39
N GLN A 6 5.16 64.32 -29.67
CA GLN A 6 5.33 63.01 -30.30
C GLN A 6 5.06 61.88 -29.28
N PRO A 7 4.35 60.81 -29.66
CA PRO A 7 4.05 59.70 -28.76
C PRO A 7 5.32 58.88 -28.47
N ARG A 8 5.60 58.65 -27.18
CA ARG A 8 6.67 57.75 -26.70
C ARG A 8 6.35 56.32 -27.12
N ARG A 9 7.05 55.82 -28.15
CA ARG A 9 7.03 54.42 -28.58
C ARG A 9 7.68 53.54 -27.48
N SER A 10 6.87 52.86 -26.69
CA SER A 10 7.32 51.80 -25.79
C SER A 10 7.90 50.64 -26.61
N GLY A 11 9.20 50.39 -26.48
CA GLY A 11 9.98 49.55 -27.39
C GLY A 11 9.76 48.03 -27.30
N PRO A 12 10.37 47.26 -28.22
CA PRO A 12 10.22 45.80 -28.37
C PRO A 12 10.69 44.99 -27.14
N ARG A 13 11.45 45.59 -26.23
CA ARG A 13 11.90 44.96 -24.98
C ARG A 13 10.75 44.68 -24.01
N LEU A 14 9.74 45.55 -23.96
CA LEU A 14 8.57 45.34 -23.09
C LEU A 14 7.72 44.16 -23.59
N LEU A 15 7.62 44.01 -24.92
CA LEU A 15 6.91 42.91 -25.57
C LEU A 15 7.62 41.56 -25.34
N LEU A 16 8.96 41.54 -25.40
CA LEU A 16 9.75 40.33 -25.11
C LEU A 16 9.60 39.86 -23.65
N LEU A 17 9.65 40.79 -22.69
CA LEU A 17 9.46 40.45 -21.27
C LEU A 17 8.04 39.95 -20.98
N ALA A 18 7.03 40.57 -21.59
CA ALA A 18 5.64 40.11 -21.48
C ALA A 18 5.47 38.69 -22.07
N ALA A 19 6.09 38.41 -23.22
CA ALA A 19 6.05 37.09 -23.85
C ALA A 19 6.70 36.00 -22.97
N LEU A 20 7.85 36.29 -22.35
CA LEU A 20 8.50 35.36 -21.42
C LEU A 20 7.68 35.12 -20.16
N ALA A 21 7.01 36.14 -19.62
CA ALA A 21 6.12 35.99 -18.46
C ALA A 21 4.90 35.11 -18.79
N VAL A 22 4.29 35.28 -19.97
CA VAL A 22 3.20 34.42 -20.44
C VAL A 22 3.67 32.97 -20.61
N LEU A 23 4.85 32.76 -21.21
CA LEU A 23 5.43 31.43 -21.35
C LEU A 23 5.68 30.77 -19.99
N ALA A 24 6.24 31.51 -19.02
CA ALA A 24 6.46 31.01 -17.66
C ALA A 24 5.15 30.61 -16.96
N LEU A 25 4.08 31.41 -17.11
CA LEU A 25 2.75 31.10 -16.57
C LEU A 25 2.11 29.88 -17.25
N LEU A 26 2.28 29.71 -18.57
CA LEU A 26 1.79 28.52 -19.28
C LEU A 26 2.51 27.25 -18.85
N VAL A 27 3.83 27.33 -18.63
CA VAL A 27 4.63 26.19 -18.13
C VAL A 27 4.25 25.85 -16.68
N ALA A 28 4.11 26.86 -15.81
CA ALA A 28 3.66 26.64 -14.44
C ALA A 28 2.23 26.09 -14.39
N GLY A 29 1.33 26.63 -15.21
CA GLY A 29 -0.06 26.17 -15.32
C GLY A 29 -0.16 24.73 -15.81
N THR A 30 0.60 24.36 -16.84
CA THR A 30 0.64 22.97 -17.33
C THR A 30 1.22 22.02 -16.30
N ALA A 31 2.26 22.41 -15.54
CA ALA A 31 2.79 21.58 -14.45
C ALA A 31 1.76 21.33 -13.34
N VAL A 32 1.00 22.36 -12.95
CA VAL A 32 -0.10 22.23 -11.96
C VAL A 32 -1.20 21.32 -12.48
N VAL A 33 -1.63 21.49 -13.74
CA VAL A 33 -2.67 20.64 -14.35
C VAL A 33 -2.20 19.19 -14.45
N VAL A 34 -0.94 18.95 -14.82
CA VAL A 34 -0.37 17.59 -14.89
C VAL A 34 -0.31 16.95 -13.51
N ALA A 35 0.12 17.69 -12.47
CA ALA A 35 0.14 17.18 -11.10
C ALA A 35 -1.28 16.81 -10.63
N TRP A 36 -2.23 17.73 -10.79
CA TRP A 36 -3.63 17.50 -10.45
C TRP A 36 -4.24 16.32 -11.23
N TYR A 37 -3.94 16.22 -12.53
CA TYR A 37 -4.43 15.13 -13.38
C TYR A 37 -3.87 13.77 -12.93
N ARG A 38 -2.61 13.70 -12.51
CA ARG A 38 -1.99 12.46 -12.00
C ARG A 38 -2.61 12.01 -10.67
N ASP A 39 -2.90 12.95 -9.78
CA ASP A 39 -3.56 12.65 -8.50
C ASP A 39 -5.03 12.26 -8.71
N ALA A 40 -5.73 12.92 -9.65
CA ALA A 40 -7.12 12.62 -10.00
C ALA A 40 -7.27 11.32 -10.81
N HIS A 41 -6.23 10.92 -11.55
CA HIS A 41 -6.21 9.72 -12.38
C HIS A 41 -5.01 8.84 -12.01
N PRO A 42 -5.08 8.13 -10.87
CA PRO A 42 -4.07 7.14 -10.55
C PRO A 42 -4.01 6.11 -11.68
N ALA A 43 -2.79 5.69 -12.03
CA ALA A 43 -2.60 4.65 -13.04
C ALA A 43 -3.39 3.39 -12.65
N PRO A 44 -3.95 2.66 -13.61
CA PRO A 44 -4.56 1.36 -13.33
C PRO A 44 -3.53 0.47 -12.64
N VAL A 45 -3.79 0.11 -11.38
CA VAL A 45 -2.97 -0.88 -10.70
C VAL A 45 -3.22 -2.20 -11.44
N PRO A 46 -2.19 -2.84 -12.02
CA PRO A 46 -2.38 -4.15 -12.64
C PRO A 46 -3.05 -5.08 -11.61
N PRO A 47 -4.01 -5.93 -12.02
CA PRO A 47 -4.67 -6.82 -11.09
C PRO A 47 -3.60 -7.62 -10.35
N ALA A 48 -3.70 -7.66 -9.01
CA ALA A 48 -2.80 -8.48 -8.22
C ALA A 48 -2.84 -9.90 -8.77
N PRO A 49 -1.69 -10.60 -8.88
CA PRO A 49 -1.70 -11.99 -9.28
C PRO A 49 -2.64 -12.78 -8.35
N PRO A 50 -3.44 -13.70 -8.90
CA PRO A 50 -4.38 -14.49 -8.10
C PRO A 50 -3.62 -15.19 -6.98
N GLY A 51 -4.12 -15.07 -5.75
CA GLY A 51 -3.47 -15.66 -4.59
C GLY A 51 -3.94 -15.06 -3.29
N TYR A 52 -3.50 -15.68 -2.21
CA TYR A 52 -3.86 -15.32 -0.86
C TYR A 52 -2.61 -14.98 -0.07
N GLN A 53 -2.62 -13.85 0.64
CA GLN A 53 -1.64 -13.59 1.68
C GLN A 53 -2.06 -14.33 2.94
N VAL A 54 -1.18 -15.18 3.46
CA VAL A 54 -1.33 -15.82 4.76
C VAL A 54 -0.44 -15.07 5.75
N SER A 55 -1.03 -14.63 6.86
CA SER A 55 -0.31 -14.06 8.00
C SER A 55 -0.52 -14.94 9.22
N VAL A 56 0.56 -15.51 9.74
CA VAL A 56 0.60 -16.31 10.97
C VAL A 56 1.11 -15.39 12.08
N PHE A 57 0.21 -14.91 12.93
CA PHE A 57 0.52 -14.07 14.08
C PHE A 57 0.95 -14.92 15.26
N LEU A 58 1.97 -14.45 15.96
CA LEU A 58 2.56 -15.14 17.10
C LEU A 58 1.99 -14.61 18.41
N THR A 59 1.88 -15.49 19.40
CA THR A 59 1.57 -15.07 20.77
C THR A 59 2.70 -14.20 21.33
N ALA A 60 2.39 -13.33 22.30
CA ALA A 60 3.38 -12.44 22.90
C ALA A 60 4.51 -13.18 23.63
N ASP A 61 4.26 -14.42 24.07
CA ASP A 61 5.17 -15.30 24.80
C ASP A 61 5.83 -16.37 23.91
N ALA A 62 5.62 -16.34 22.59
CA ALA A 62 6.18 -17.32 21.66
C ALA A 62 7.71 -17.45 21.80
N THR A 63 8.17 -18.65 22.15
CA THR A 63 9.56 -18.93 22.46
C THR A 63 10.39 -19.18 21.20
N GLY A 64 11.73 -19.17 21.33
CA GLY A 64 12.62 -19.52 20.22
C GLY A 64 12.33 -20.91 19.61
N PRO A 65 12.09 -21.96 20.41
CA PRO A 65 11.59 -23.25 19.93
C PRO A 65 10.27 -23.17 19.15
N ASP A 66 9.29 -22.41 19.64
CA ASP A 66 7.98 -22.26 18.97
C ASP A 66 8.15 -21.63 17.58
N LYS A 67 8.92 -20.53 17.51
CA LYS A 67 9.25 -19.84 16.26
C LYS A 67 9.88 -20.78 15.24
N ARG A 68 10.85 -21.60 15.66
CA ARG A 68 11.48 -22.60 14.77
C ARG A 68 10.51 -23.68 14.30
N ALA A 69 9.60 -24.13 15.17
CA ALA A 69 8.58 -25.12 14.80
C ALA A 69 7.59 -24.55 13.77
N ILE A 70 7.15 -23.30 13.97
CA ILE A 70 6.32 -22.58 13.02
C ILE A 70 7.06 -22.42 11.69
N GLU A 71 8.28 -21.89 11.71
CA GLU A 71 9.10 -21.66 10.51
C GLU A 71 9.33 -22.95 9.71
N ALA A 72 9.53 -24.09 10.39
CA ALA A 72 9.67 -25.39 9.75
C ALA A 72 8.38 -25.92 9.09
N ALA A 73 7.21 -25.48 9.55
CA ALA A 73 5.90 -25.90 9.02
C ALA A 73 5.43 -25.04 7.83
N LEU A 74 5.89 -23.79 7.73
CA LEU A 74 5.46 -22.85 6.67
C LEU A 74 5.76 -23.31 5.23
N PRO A 75 6.85 -24.04 4.92
CA PRO A 75 7.10 -24.57 3.58
C PRO A 75 6.00 -25.50 3.04
N ASP A 76 5.23 -26.17 3.91
CA ASP A 76 4.09 -27.02 3.50
C ASP A 76 3.00 -26.22 2.75
N LEU A 77 2.98 -24.89 2.94
CA LEU A 77 2.06 -23.99 2.25
C LEU A 77 2.48 -23.67 0.81
N ARG A 78 3.65 -24.15 0.37
CA ARG A 78 4.23 -23.87 -0.97
C ARG A 78 4.21 -22.37 -1.31
N PRO A 79 4.86 -21.53 -0.49
CA PRO A 79 4.81 -20.08 -0.66
C PRO A 79 5.43 -19.64 -1.99
N VAL A 80 4.78 -18.68 -2.67
CA VAL A 80 5.36 -17.96 -3.80
C VAL A 80 6.03 -16.68 -3.30
N GLY A 81 7.30 -16.49 -3.65
CA GLY A 81 8.07 -15.32 -3.24
C GLY A 81 8.67 -15.38 -1.82
N GLY A 82 8.65 -16.55 -1.18
CA GLY A 82 9.29 -16.79 0.12
C GLY A 82 8.42 -16.50 1.34
N ILE A 83 9.06 -16.56 2.52
CA ILE A 83 8.45 -16.32 3.82
C ILE A 83 9.12 -15.09 4.43
N GLN A 84 8.32 -14.13 4.88
CA GLN A 84 8.80 -12.91 5.53
C GLN A 84 8.43 -12.96 7.01
N PHE A 85 9.42 -12.79 7.88
CA PHE A 85 9.16 -12.54 9.29
C PHE A 85 9.04 -11.04 9.51
N GLU A 86 7.93 -10.61 10.10
CA GLU A 86 7.67 -9.22 10.47
C GLU A 86 7.75 -9.10 11.99
N THR A 87 8.74 -8.35 12.44
CA THR A 87 8.92 -8.00 13.85
C THR A 87 7.81 -7.06 14.32
N ARG A 88 7.61 -6.97 15.64
CA ARG A 88 6.69 -6.02 16.25
C ARG A 88 6.96 -4.57 15.82
N GLN A 89 8.25 -4.21 15.68
CA GLN A 89 8.64 -2.88 15.24
C GLN A 89 8.23 -2.62 13.79
N GLU A 90 8.47 -3.58 12.89
CA GLU A 90 8.06 -3.47 11.48
C GLU A 90 6.54 -3.44 11.35
N ALA A 91 5.82 -4.28 12.09
CA ALA A 91 4.37 -4.28 12.17
C ALA A 91 3.84 -2.91 12.59
N TRP A 92 4.45 -2.27 13.59
CA TRP A 92 4.12 -0.90 14.00
C TRP A 92 4.37 0.14 12.91
N GLN A 93 5.51 0.09 12.22
CA GLN A 93 5.78 1.04 11.12
C GLN A 93 4.76 0.87 9.99
N ARG A 94 4.47 -0.38 9.62
CA ARG A 94 3.49 -0.69 8.58
C ARG A 94 2.08 -0.24 8.97
N PHE A 95 1.70 -0.45 10.23
CA PHE A 95 0.40 -0.01 10.75
C PHE A 95 0.24 1.51 10.61
N LYS A 96 1.26 2.29 11.01
CA LYS A 96 1.23 3.74 10.83
C LYS A 96 1.11 4.16 9.37
N GLU A 97 1.80 3.49 8.46
CA GLU A 97 1.69 3.79 7.03
C GLU A 97 0.28 3.46 6.50
N GLN A 98 -0.26 2.31 6.88
CA GLN A 98 -1.58 1.86 6.44
C GLN A 98 -2.71 2.78 6.93
N PHE A 99 -2.58 3.32 8.14
CA PHE A 99 -3.60 4.17 8.76
C PHE A 99 -3.18 5.63 8.87
N LYS A 100 -2.26 6.09 8.00
CA LYS A 100 -1.77 7.48 7.99
C LYS A 100 -2.89 8.51 7.83
N ASP A 101 -3.97 8.13 7.14
CA ASP A 101 -5.17 8.96 6.95
C ASP A 101 -6.16 8.86 8.13
N SER A 102 -5.80 8.14 9.19
CA SER A 102 -6.62 7.89 10.39
C SER A 102 -5.76 8.02 11.67
N PRO A 103 -5.29 9.24 12.00
CA PRO A 103 -4.36 9.47 13.10
C PRO A 103 -4.93 9.08 14.48
N ASP A 104 -6.24 9.19 14.68
CA ASP A 104 -6.89 8.77 15.93
C ASP A 104 -6.74 7.27 16.20
N LEU A 105 -6.78 6.44 15.14
CA LEU A 105 -6.56 5.00 15.23
C LEU A 105 -5.09 4.70 15.57
N ILE A 106 -4.15 5.45 15.00
CA ILE A 106 -2.72 5.33 15.33
C ILE A 106 -2.49 5.67 16.81
N ASN A 107 -3.05 6.77 17.29
CA ASN A 107 -2.83 7.25 18.67
C ASN A 107 -3.49 6.35 19.73
N SER A 108 -4.58 5.67 19.38
CA SER A 108 -5.29 4.76 20.30
C SER A 108 -4.76 3.33 20.28
N THR A 109 -3.99 2.95 19.25
CA THR A 109 -3.40 1.62 19.14
C THR A 109 -2.08 1.54 19.90
N ARG A 110 -1.95 0.52 20.73
CA ARG A 110 -0.73 0.25 21.49
C ARG A 110 0.25 -0.56 20.65
N PRO A 111 1.52 -0.17 20.48
CA PRO A 111 2.48 -0.95 19.69
C PRO A 111 2.63 -2.41 20.15
N GLU A 112 2.47 -2.67 21.44
CA GLU A 112 2.49 -4.01 22.04
C GLU A 112 1.33 -4.90 21.60
N SER A 113 0.22 -4.33 21.11
CA SER A 113 -0.91 -5.11 20.56
C SER A 113 -0.70 -5.53 19.11
N LEU A 114 0.44 -5.21 18.50
CA LEU A 114 0.81 -5.68 17.17
C LEU A 114 1.75 -6.87 17.30
N PRO A 115 1.24 -8.11 17.18
CA PRO A 115 2.08 -9.29 17.30
C PRO A 115 3.09 -9.40 16.15
N GLU A 116 4.16 -10.14 16.41
CA GLU A 116 5.07 -10.59 15.36
C GLU A 116 4.31 -11.53 14.41
N SER A 117 4.72 -11.60 13.15
CA SER A 117 4.05 -12.50 12.20
C SER A 117 4.98 -13.07 11.16
N TYR A 118 4.65 -14.27 10.68
CA TYR A 118 5.16 -14.76 9.40
C TYR A 118 4.13 -14.46 8.31
N ARG A 119 4.60 -13.85 7.23
CA ARG A 119 3.79 -13.46 6.07
C ARG A 119 4.31 -14.18 4.83
N LEU A 120 3.41 -14.81 4.11
CA LEU A 120 3.70 -15.48 2.86
C LEU A 120 2.51 -15.38 1.90
N THR A 121 2.76 -15.67 0.62
CA THR A 121 1.72 -15.71 -0.39
C THR A 121 1.55 -17.14 -0.88
N VAL A 122 0.31 -17.60 -1.00
CA VAL A 122 -0.03 -18.91 -1.57
C VAL A 122 -0.91 -18.72 -2.81
N PRO A 123 -0.73 -19.54 -3.87
CA PRO A 123 -1.51 -19.41 -5.10
C PRO A 123 -2.94 -19.97 -4.94
N ASP A 124 -3.13 -20.99 -4.11
CA ASP A 124 -4.38 -21.72 -3.96
C ASP A 124 -4.63 -22.09 -2.49
N LEU A 125 -5.63 -21.46 -1.88
CA LEU A 125 -5.93 -21.57 -0.45
C LEU A 125 -6.57 -22.93 -0.07
N PRO A 126 -7.62 -23.43 -0.77
CA PRO A 126 -8.14 -24.79 -0.58
C PRO A 126 -7.07 -25.89 -0.55
N ALA A 127 -6.08 -25.84 -1.45
CA ALA A 127 -5.04 -26.85 -1.55
C ALA A 127 -4.06 -26.88 -0.35
N VAL A 128 -4.07 -25.84 0.49
CA VAL A 128 -3.20 -25.74 1.68
C VAL A 128 -3.99 -25.70 3.00
N CYS A 129 -5.33 -25.78 2.97
CA CYS A 129 -6.16 -25.79 4.18
C CYS A 129 -5.73 -26.84 5.23
N PRO A 130 -5.41 -28.09 4.87
CA PRO A 130 -4.96 -29.07 5.87
C PRO A 130 -3.65 -28.66 6.56
N ALA A 131 -2.73 -28.03 5.83
CA ALA A 131 -1.49 -27.51 6.40
C ALA A 131 -1.75 -26.29 7.29
N LEU A 132 -2.64 -25.38 6.88
CA LEU A 132 -3.05 -24.24 7.70
C LEU A 132 -3.71 -24.68 9.02
N HIS A 133 -4.55 -25.71 8.99
CA HIS A 133 -5.18 -26.24 10.20
C HIS A 133 -4.14 -26.80 11.18
N ARG A 134 -3.09 -27.47 10.69
CA ARG A 134 -1.97 -27.92 11.53
C ARG A 134 -1.18 -26.75 12.11
N ILE A 135 -0.88 -25.73 11.30
CA ILE A 135 -0.13 -24.53 11.74
C ILE A 135 -0.89 -23.79 12.83
N ARG A 136 -2.21 -23.64 12.72
CA ARG A 136 -3.06 -23.01 13.76
C ARG A 136 -2.98 -23.68 15.13
N GLN A 137 -2.60 -24.96 15.17
CA GLN A 137 -2.49 -25.72 16.41
C GLN A 137 -1.07 -25.73 16.98
N LEU A 138 -0.10 -25.09 16.31
CA LEU A 138 1.27 -25.04 16.79
C LEU A 138 1.39 -24.12 18.02
N PRO A 139 2.22 -24.50 19.02
CA PRO A 139 2.56 -23.61 20.12
C PRO A 139 3.11 -22.27 19.60
N GLY A 140 2.74 -21.17 20.26
CA GLY A 140 3.17 -19.82 19.89
C GLY A 140 2.46 -19.20 18.70
N VAL A 141 1.48 -19.87 18.09
CA VAL A 141 0.57 -19.28 17.09
C VAL A 141 -0.66 -18.72 17.79
N ASP A 142 -0.94 -17.44 17.56
CA ASP A 142 -2.12 -16.75 18.08
C ASP A 142 -3.27 -16.82 17.06
N GLU A 143 -3.01 -16.37 15.83
CA GLU A 143 -4.01 -16.31 14.77
C GLU A 143 -3.40 -16.56 13.40
N VAL A 144 -4.16 -17.18 12.49
CA VAL A 144 -3.80 -17.30 11.08
C VAL A 144 -4.87 -16.62 10.23
N VAL A 145 -4.50 -15.49 9.63
CA VAL A 145 -5.37 -14.67 8.79
C VAL A 145 -5.01 -14.89 7.32
N THR A 146 -6.02 -15.11 6.49
CA THR A 146 -5.91 -15.27 5.04
C THR A 146 -6.59 -14.09 4.35
N THR A 147 -5.86 -13.33 3.53
CA THR A 147 -6.43 -12.23 2.73
C THR A 147 -6.35 -12.55 1.25
N ASP A 148 -7.47 -12.52 0.56
CA ASP A 148 -7.49 -12.57 -0.91
C ASP A 148 -6.84 -11.31 -1.48
N LEU A 149 -5.78 -11.49 -2.26
CA LEU A 149 -5.05 -10.39 -2.89
C LEU A 149 -5.87 -9.72 -3.99
N ALA A 150 -6.84 -10.41 -4.60
CA ALA A 150 -7.76 -9.83 -5.58
C ALA A 150 -8.73 -8.81 -4.92
N LEU A 151 -9.11 -9.04 -3.66
CA LEU A 151 -10.05 -8.18 -2.93
C LEU A 151 -9.43 -6.91 -2.34
N ARG A 152 -8.10 -6.84 -2.24
CA ARG A 152 -7.40 -5.61 -1.81
C ARG A 152 -7.50 -4.47 -2.82
N THR A 153 -7.93 -4.76 -4.04
CA THR A 153 -8.16 -3.76 -5.07
C THR A 153 -9.57 -3.16 -4.91
N PRO A 154 -9.72 -1.83 -4.79
CA PRO A 154 -11.02 -1.15 -4.76
C PRO A 154 -11.65 -1.16 -6.16
N SER A 155 -12.07 -2.33 -6.65
CA SER A 155 -12.87 -2.42 -7.86
C SER A 155 -14.35 -2.44 -7.49
N PHE A 156 -15.07 -1.36 -7.84
CA PHE A 156 -16.51 -1.20 -7.64
C PHE A 156 -17.36 -2.11 -8.54
N ALA A 157 -16.75 -2.91 -9.42
CA ALA A 157 -17.42 -3.81 -10.34
C ALA A 157 -17.45 -5.26 -9.81
N ARG A 158 -17.96 -5.48 -8.58
CA ARG A 158 -17.97 -6.83 -7.99
C ARG A 158 -19.37 -7.44 -8.00
N GLY A 159 -19.54 -8.51 -8.78
CA GLY A 159 -20.66 -9.45 -8.69
C GLY A 159 -20.65 -10.23 -7.36
N PRO A 160 -21.56 -11.20 -7.17
CA PRO A 160 -21.66 -11.96 -5.92
C PRO A 160 -20.31 -12.60 -5.58
N GLN A 161 -19.79 -12.24 -4.41
CA GLN A 161 -18.52 -12.73 -3.87
C GLN A 161 -18.63 -14.25 -3.68
N PRO A 162 -17.77 -15.08 -4.29
CA PRO A 162 -17.65 -16.46 -3.87
C PRO A 162 -17.21 -16.42 -2.40
N HIS A 163 -17.94 -17.16 -1.57
CA HIS A 163 -17.70 -17.25 -0.13
C HIS A 163 -16.21 -17.29 0.16
N ALA A 164 -15.74 -16.41 1.05
CA ALA A 164 -14.40 -16.45 1.60
C ALA A 164 -14.06 -17.92 1.87
N ALA A 165 -13.08 -18.44 1.14
CA ALA A 165 -12.62 -19.81 1.29
C ALA A 165 -11.93 -19.89 2.65
N ASN A 166 -12.73 -19.95 3.72
CA ASN A 166 -12.24 -20.11 5.06
C ASN A 166 -11.77 -21.57 5.17
N CYS A 167 -10.46 -21.75 5.06
CA CYS A 167 -9.81 -22.71 5.92
C CYS A 167 -10.03 -22.24 7.36
#